data_AF-A0A850NQI6-F1
#
_entry.id   AF-A0A850NQI6-F1
#
_cell.length_a   1.000
_cell.length_b   1.000
_cell.length_c   1.000
_cell.angle_alpha   90.00
_cell.angle_beta   90.00
_cell.angle_gamma   90.00
#
_symmetry.space_group_name_H-M   'P 1'
#
loop_
_entity.id
_entity.type
_entity.pdbx_description
1 polymer ?
#
loop_
_entity_poly.entity_id
_entity_poly.type
_entity_poly.pdbx_seq_one_letter_code
_entity_poly.pdbx_strand_id
1 'polypeptide(L)' 'LRERRAVLDGLGARLESASYEAVLGRGYALVRDAAGHAVGSAAGLRVGERLELVFADGARDVQVLGKTAQGELGL' A
#
# COMPACT_ATOMS: atom_id res chain seq x y z
N LEU A 1 -37.13 -8.67 -4.59
CA LEU A 1 -36.46 -7.36 -4.48
C LEU A 1 -35.47 -7.29 -3.30
N ARG A 2 -35.80 -7.83 -2.10
CA ARG A 2 -34.89 -7.84 -0.94
C ARG A 2 -33.61 -8.67 -1.15
N GLU A 3 -33.71 -9.83 -1.77
CA GLU A 3 -32.58 -10.74 -1.97
C GLU A 3 -31.51 -10.16 -2.91
N ARG A 4 -31.92 -9.51 -4.00
CA ARG A 4 -30.99 -8.79 -4.89
C ARG A 4 -30.28 -7.63 -4.20
N ARG A 5 -30.93 -7.00 -3.21
CA ARG A 5 -30.31 -5.91 -2.43
C ARG A 5 -29.24 -6.45 -1.48
N ALA A 6 -29.52 -7.54 -0.79
CA ALA A 6 -28.55 -8.19 0.11
C ALA A 6 -27.30 -8.70 -0.65
N VAL A 7 -27.46 -9.20 -1.88
CA VAL A 7 -26.33 -9.60 -2.73
C VAL A 7 -25.49 -8.39 -3.14
N LEU A 8 -26.13 -7.28 -3.50
CA LEU A 8 -25.41 -6.03 -3.85
C LEU A 8 -24.69 -5.44 -2.64
N ASP A 9 -25.33 -5.44 -1.47
CA ASP A 9 -24.71 -4.95 -0.23
C ASP A 9 -23.52 -5.84 0.19
N GLY A 10 -23.62 -7.16 0.01
CA GLY A 10 -22.53 -8.10 0.28
C GLY A 10 -21.36 -7.99 -0.70
N LEU A 11 -21.61 -7.60 -1.96
CA LEU A 11 -20.56 -7.30 -2.94
C LEU A 11 -19.91 -5.94 -2.66
N GLY A 12 -20.69 -4.94 -2.21
CA GLY A 12 -20.19 -3.66 -1.72
C GLY A 12 -19.27 -3.81 -0.51
N ALA A 13 -19.67 -4.61 0.49
CA ALA A 13 -18.84 -4.89 1.67
C ALA A 13 -17.51 -5.59 1.34
N ARG A 14 -17.47 -6.40 0.28
CA ARG A 14 -16.24 -7.04 -0.22
C ARG A 14 -15.33 -6.05 -0.96
N LEU A 15 -15.92 -5.12 -1.71
CA LEU A 15 -15.21 -3.98 -2.32
C LEU A 15 -14.68 -3.02 -1.25
N GLU A 16 -15.39 -2.83 -0.15
CA GLU A 16 -14.94 -2.04 1.00
C GLU A 16 -13.82 -2.74 1.79
N SER A 17 -13.84 -4.06 1.96
CA SER A 17 -12.70 -4.79 2.53
C SER A 17 -11.45 -4.82 1.64
N ALA A 18 -11.63 -4.59 0.33
CA ALA A 18 -10.57 -4.40 -0.65
C ALA A 18 -10.17 -2.92 -0.81
N SER A 19 -10.87 -2.01 -0.11
CA SER A 19 -10.58 -0.58 -0.12
C SER A 19 -9.39 -0.30 0.77
N TYR A 20 -8.22 -0.52 0.21
CA TYR A 20 -7.13 0.45 0.15
C TYR A 20 -7.22 1.69 1.08
N GLU A 21 -8.29 2.48 1.00
CA GLU A 21 -8.55 3.68 1.83
C GLU A 21 -8.78 3.39 3.32
N ALA A 22 -9.40 2.27 3.68
CA ALA A 22 -9.66 1.86 5.07
C ALA A 22 -8.36 1.49 5.82
N VAL A 23 -7.32 1.07 5.08
CA VAL A 23 -5.99 0.78 5.62
C VAL A 23 -5.20 2.09 5.82
N LEU A 24 -5.28 3.04 4.89
CA LEU A 24 -4.60 4.34 5.01
C LEU A 24 -5.06 5.16 6.23
N GLY A 25 -6.34 5.08 6.60
CA GLY A 25 -6.89 5.79 7.78
C GLY A 25 -6.35 5.29 9.14
N ARG A 26 -5.69 4.13 9.19
CA ARG A 26 -5.13 3.55 10.44
C ARG A 26 -3.61 3.74 10.58
N GLY A 27 -3.02 4.58 9.73
CA GLY A 27 -1.58 4.88 9.75
C GLY A 27 -0.73 4.00 8.84
N TYR A 28 -1.34 3.39 7.82
CA TYR A 28 -0.60 2.64 6.79
C TYR A 28 -0.40 3.51 5.54
N ALA A 29 0.53 3.11 4.67
CA ALA A 29 0.80 3.75 3.39
C ALA A 29 0.83 2.69 2.28
N LEU A 30 0.37 3.04 1.08
CA LEU A 30 0.62 2.20 -0.10
C LEU A 30 1.92 2.59 -0.75
N VAL A 31 2.65 1.59 -1.20
CA VAL A 31 3.76 1.77 -2.14
C VAL A 31 3.27 1.54 -3.58
N ARG A 32 3.51 2.50 -4.48
CA ARG A 32 3.33 2.37 -5.93
C ARG A 32 4.67 2.40 -6.65
N ASP A 33 4.77 1.66 -7.74
CA ASP A 33 5.89 1.77 -8.67
C ASP A 33 5.74 2.97 -9.61
N ALA A 34 6.76 3.21 -10.45
CA ALA A 34 6.72 4.28 -11.45
C ALA A 34 5.62 4.10 -12.53
N ALA A 35 5.05 2.91 -12.66
CA ALA A 35 3.93 2.62 -13.54
C ALA A 35 2.57 2.77 -12.83
N GLY A 36 2.55 3.13 -11.54
CA GLY A 36 1.36 3.32 -10.72
C GLY A 36 0.78 2.03 -10.13
N HIS A 37 1.43 0.89 -10.29
CA HIS A 37 0.97 -0.39 -9.72
C HIS A 37 1.34 -0.49 -8.24
N ALA A 38 0.44 -1.07 -7.44
CA ALA A 38 0.69 -1.33 -6.03
C ALA A 38 1.79 -2.39 -5.86
N VAL A 39 2.84 -2.05 -5.12
CA VAL A 39 3.93 -2.95 -4.76
C VAL A 39 3.56 -3.66 -3.46
N GLY A 40 3.15 -4.93 -3.58
CA GLY A 40 2.80 -5.78 -2.43
C GLY A 40 3.96 -6.60 -1.84
N SER A 41 5.14 -6.58 -2.48
CA SER A 41 6.32 -7.35 -2.06
C SER A 41 7.59 -6.56 -2.32
N ALA A 42 8.51 -6.58 -1.35
CA ALA A 42 9.85 -6.02 -1.52
C ALA A 42 10.77 -6.94 -2.37
N ALA A 43 10.38 -8.20 -2.59
CA ALA A 43 11.15 -9.14 -3.40
C ALA A 43 11.07 -8.74 -4.88
N GLY A 44 12.11 -8.08 -5.38
CA GLY A 44 12.20 -7.59 -6.76
C GLY A 44 12.54 -6.11 -6.86
N LEU A 45 12.41 -5.36 -5.76
CA LEU A 45 12.81 -3.97 -5.70
C LEU A 45 14.33 -3.83 -5.84
N ARG A 46 14.76 -2.87 -6.64
CA ARG A 46 16.17 -2.58 -6.88
C ARG A 46 16.61 -1.38 -6.07
N VAL A 47 17.84 -1.41 -5.57
CA VAL A 47 18.42 -0.23 -4.91
C VAL A 47 18.44 0.94 -5.90
N GLY A 48 17.99 2.10 -5.44
CA GLY A 48 17.85 3.30 -6.26
C GLY A 48 16.52 3.41 -7.00
N GLU A 49 15.66 2.39 -6.95
CA GLU A 49 14.33 2.43 -7.57
C GLU A 49 13.43 3.48 -6.90
N ARG A 50 12.75 4.28 -7.71
CA ARG A 50 11.82 5.32 -7.25
C ARG A 50 10.42 4.73 -7.12
N LEU A 51 9.82 4.94 -5.97
CA LEU A 51 8.47 4.51 -5.65
C LEU A 51 7.69 5.70 -5.10
N GLU A 52 6.37 5.62 -5.11
CA GLU A 52 5.48 6.61 -4.50
C GLU A 52 4.81 6.00 -3.28
N LEU A 53 4.94 6.64 -2.13
CA LEU A 53 4.18 6.32 -0.93
C LEU A 53 2.94 7.20 -0.88
N VAL A 54 1.77 6.56 -0.86
CA VAL A 54 0.49 7.23 -0.75
C VAL A 54 -0.07 7.02 0.65
N PHE A 55 -0.31 8.12 1.34
CA PHE A 55 -0.95 8.23 2.65
C PHE A 55 -2.39 8.75 2.49
N ALA A 56 -3.15 8.76 3.58
CA ALA A 56 -4.50 9.34 3.57
C ALA A 56 -4.52 10.85 3.29
N ASP A 57 -3.44 11.56 3.61
CA ASP A 57 -3.32 13.02 3.52
C ASP A 57 -2.40 13.50 2.38
N GLY A 58 -1.81 12.57 1.61
CA GLY A 58 -1.00 12.93 0.45
C GLY A 58 -0.04 11.84 0.01
N ALA A 59 0.78 12.16 -1.00
CA ALA A 59 1.78 11.25 -1.55
C ALA A 59 3.20 11.83 -1.46
N ARG A 60 4.19 10.95 -1.36
CA ARG A 60 5.62 11.29 -1.34
C ARG A 60 6.44 10.31 -2.16
N ASP A 61 7.31 10.85 -3.00
CA ASP A 61 8.33 10.05 -3.67
C ASP A 61 9.36 9.54 -2.66
N VAL A 62 9.72 8.26 -2.82
CA VAL A 62 10.79 7.62 -2.07
C VAL A 62 11.70 6.80 -2.97
N GLN A 63 12.85 6.43 -2.43
CA GLN A 63 13.82 5.61 -3.11
C GLN A 63 14.16 4.38 -2.28
N VAL A 64 14.25 3.23 -2.93
CA VAL A 64 14.67 1.98 -2.29
C VAL A 64 16.14 2.09 -1.90
N LEU A 65 16.41 2.04 -0.61
CA LEU A 65 17.77 1.95 -0.08
C LEU A 65 18.21 0.49 -0.04
N GLY A 66 19.51 0.26 -0.21
CA GLY A 66 20.10 -1.06 0.02
C GLY A 66 19.88 -1.51 1.45
N LYS A 67 19.86 -2.83 1.66
CA LYS A 67 19.83 -3.40 3.01
C LYS A 67 21.09 -2.94 3.73
N THR A 68 20.97 -1.97 4.62
CA THR A 68 22.00 -1.75 5.63
C THR A 68 22.00 -2.99 6.52
N ALA A 69 23.19 -3.48 6.87
CA ALA A 69 23.30 -4.43 7.97
C ALA A 69 22.77 -3.71 9.22
N GLN A 70 21.48 -3.90 9.52
CA GLN A 70 20.87 -3.40 10.74
C GLN A 70 21.50 -4.18 11.90
N GLY A 71 22.60 -3.64 12.45
CA GLY A 71 23.35 -4.29 13.51
C GLY A 71 24.72 -3.69 13.86
N GLU A 72 25.00 -2.42 13.58
CA GLU A 72 26.14 -1.71 14.20
C GLU A 72 25.72 -0.29 14.60
N LEU A 73 24.74 -0.19 15.51
CA LEU A 73 24.70 0.94 16.42
C LEU A 73 25.52 0.52 17.65
N GLY A 74 26.83 0.56 17.48
CA GLY A 74 27.76 0.60 18.60
C GLY A 74 27.66 1.97 19.25
N LEU A 75 27.06 2.00 20.45
CA LEU A 75 27.30 3.00 21.49
C LEU A 75 27.53 2.26 22.79
#